data_AF-A0A537LB07-F1
#
_entry.id   AF-A0A537LB07-F1
#
_cell.length_a   1.000
_cell.length_b   1.000
_cell.length_c   1.000
_cell.angle_alpha   90.00
_cell.angle_beta   90.00
_cell.angle_gamma   90.00
#
_symmetry.space_group_name_H-M   'P 1'
#
loop_
_entity.id
_entity.type
_entity.pdbx_description
1 polymer ?
#
loop_
_entity_poly.entity_id
_entity_poly.type
_entity_poly.pdbx_seq_one_letter_code
_entity_poly.pdbx_strand_id
1 'polypeptide(L)'
;MQLSYGRVGPVHNARGPTRQRRGLHGILRESSSGRGQAFESLRARKRRSLAVERGIAVIANYPLASGSAVRAVERRPLPDWAADIDCTSWSQLLLKFAVSHPAITCAIPGTGNPEHMADNVRAGIGRMPDEAMRKRIAVACAE
;
A
#
# COMPACT_ATOMS: atom_id res chain seq x y z
N MET A 1 23.70 -9.71 -29.04
CA MET A 1 22.32 -9.95 -28.57
C MET A 1 21.76 -8.63 -28.05
N GLN A 2 20.97 -7.94 -28.87
CA GLN A 2 20.45 -6.60 -28.58
C GLN A 2 19.06 -6.77 -27.94
N LEU A 3 18.93 -6.45 -26.65
CA LEU A 3 17.63 -6.46 -25.97
C LEU A 3 16.82 -5.26 -26.48
N SER A 4 15.78 -5.49 -27.26
CA SER A 4 14.83 -4.44 -27.62
C SER A 4 13.96 -4.14 -26.40
N TYR A 5 14.16 -2.97 -25.80
CA TYR A 5 13.23 -2.47 -24.80
C TYR A 5 11.92 -2.11 -25.51
N GLY A 6 10.91 -2.98 -25.40
CA GLY A 6 9.56 -2.74 -25.89
C GLY A 6 9.00 -1.44 -25.30
N ARG A 7 8.26 -0.70 -26.12
CA ARG A 7 7.62 0.57 -25.71
C ARG A 7 6.68 0.29 -24.52
N VAL A 8 6.92 0.95 -23.40
CA VAL A 8 6.08 0.80 -22.19
C VAL A 8 4.67 1.28 -22.52
N GLY A 9 3.65 0.46 -22.25
CA GLY A 9 2.24 0.82 -22.43
C GLY A 9 1.81 2.02 -21.56
N PRO A 10 0.61 2.59 -21.79
CA PRO A 10 0.16 3.79 -21.09
C PRO A 10 0.06 3.58 -19.57
N VAL A 11 0.92 4.26 -18.81
CA VAL A 11 0.90 4.26 -17.33
C VAL A 11 -0.09 5.31 -16.84
N HIS A 12 -1.19 4.87 -16.25
CA HIS A 12 -2.20 5.76 -15.67
C HIS A 12 -1.84 6.08 -14.22
N ASN A 13 -1.47 7.34 -13.96
CA ASN A 13 -1.07 7.79 -12.62
C ASN A 13 -2.27 8.37 -11.85
N ALA A 14 -2.69 7.69 -10.79
CA ALA A 14 -3.72 8.17 -9.86
C ALA A 14 -3.15 9.00 -8.69
N ARG A 15 -2.15 9.86 -8.94
CA ARG A 15 -1.60 10.77 -7.93
C ARG A 15 -2.67 11.81 -7.53
N GLY A 16 -3.05 11.82 -6.26
CA GLY A 16 -3.54 13.04 -5.61
C GLY A 16 -2.39 14.05 -5.48
N PRO A 17 -2.67 15.36 -5.39
CA PRO A 17 -1.63 16.38 -5.53
C PRO A 17 -0.61 16.32 -4.38
N THR A 18 0.63 15.95 -4.70
CA THR A 18 1.81 16.22 -3.87
C THR A 18 2.30 17.63 -4.16
N ARG A 19 2.33 18.48 -3.13
CA ARG A 19 2.69 19.90 -3.19
C ARG A 19 4.17 20.09 -3.60
N GLN A 20 4.46 20.34 -4.88
CA GLN A 20 5.70 21.04 -5.26
C GLN A 20 5.62 21.74 -6.64
N ARG A 21 5.79 23.07 -6.57
CA ARG A 21 6.05 24.10 -7.61
C ARG A 21 4.90 24.48 -8.58
N ARG A 22 4.69 25.80 -8.66
CA ARG A 22 3.64 26.54 -9.38
C ARG A 22 3.81 26.41 -10.90
N GLY A 23 2.68 26.24 -11.60
CA GLY A 23 2.59 26.35 -13.06
C GLY A 23 1.26 25.82 -13.62
N LEU A 24 0.27 26.73 -13.68
CA LEU A 24 -0.88 26.80 -14.62
C LEU A 24 -1.94 25.66 -14.71
N HIS A 25 -3.16 26.09 -14.37
CA HIS A 25 -4.51 25.65 -14.77
C HIS A 25 -5.05 24.25 -14.43
N GLY A 26 -5.95 24.26 -13.43
CA GLY A 26 -7.20 23.49 -13.41
C GLY A 26 -7.11 22.04 -13.00
N ILE A 27 -7.53 21.73 -11.76
CA ILE A 27 -8.47 20.64 -11.39
C ILE A 27 -8.42 20.44 -9.86
N LEU A 28 -9.56 20.76 -9.24
CA LEU A 28 -10.08 20.36 -7.92
C LEU A 28 -9.08 20.18 -6.77
N ARG A 29 -8.90 21.30 -6.06
CA ARG A 29 -8.41 21.44 -4.68
C ARG A 29 -9.34 20.70 -3.71
N GLU A 30 -8.81 19.77 -2.91
CA GLU A 30 -9.17 19.70 -1.49
C GLU A 30 -8.16 18.88 -0.67
N SER A 31 -7.87 19.46 0.49
CA SER A 31 -7.02 19.06 1.59
C SER A 31 -7.79 18.19 2.57
N SER A 32 -7.28 17.01 2.91
CA SER A 32 -7.55 16.37 4.21
C SER A 32 -6.24 16.31 4.98
N SER A 33 -6.19 17.12 6.02
CA SER A 33 -5.16 17.19 7.04
C SER A 33 -4.97 15.86 7.77
N GLY A 34 -3.72 15.54 8.11
CA GLY A 34 -3.31 14.99 9.41
C GLY A 34 -3.99 13.72 9.96
N ARG A 35 -3.15 12.70 10.20
CA ARG A 35 -3.40 11.45 10.95
C ARG A 35 -4.13 10.36 10.12
N GLY A 36 -3.40 9.30 9.78
CA GLY A 36 -4.00 8.01 9.37
C GLY A 36 -4.39 7.80 7.90
N GLN A 37 -3.83 8.53 6.92
CA GLN A 37 -4.12 8.29 5.50
C GLN A 37 -3.49 6.99 4.96
N ALA A 38 -4.08 5.83 5.27
CA ALA A 38 -3.87 4.59 4.51
C ALA A 38 -4.98 3.54 4.70
N PHE A 39 -5.91 3.69 5.64
CA PHE A 39 -7.08 2.82 5.70
C PHE A 39 -8.21 3.36 4.82
N GLU A 40 -7.99 3.21 3.51
CA GLU A 40 -9.03 3.09 2.49
C GLU A 40 -10.02 4.27 2.25
N SER A 41 -9.55 5.39 1.70
CA SER A 41 -10.46 6.48 1.27
C SER A 41 -11.50 6.03 0.21
N LEU A 42 -12.69 6.64 0.22
CA LEU A 42 -13.77 6.36 -0.76
C LEU A 42 -13.29 6.49 -2.22
N ARG A 43 -12.42 7.48 -2.50
CA ARG A 43 -11.81 7.66 -3.82
C ARG A 43 -10.87 6.52 -4.19
N ALA A 44 -10.07 6.02 -3.24
CA ALA A 44 -9.23 4.84 -3.45
C ALA A 44 -10.07 3.58 -3.71
N ARG A 45 -11.18 3.42 -2.96
CA ARG A 45 -12.15 2.33 -3.17
C ARG A 45 -12.74 2.37 -4.58
N LYS A 46 -13.26 3.53 -5.01
CA LYS A 46 -13.83 3.71 -6.36
C LYS A 46 -12.82 3.40 -7.46
N ARG A 47 -11.55 3.82 -7.31
CA ARG A 47 -10.48 3.51 -8.28
C ARG A 47 -10.19 2.02 -8.36
N ARG A 48 -10.14 1.31 -7.22
CA ARG A 48 -9.91 -0.14 -7.20
C ARG A 48 -11.07 -0.91 -7.81
N SER A 49 -12.32 -0.53 -7.52
CA SER A 49 -13.49 -1.13 -8.18
C SER A 49 -13.41 -0.97 -9.70
N LEU A 50 -13.13 0.24 -10.19
CA LEU A 50 -12.96 0.50 -11.62
C LEU A 50 -11.76 -0.25 -12.23
N ALA A 51 -10.71 -0.48 -11.45
CA ALA A 51 -9.55 -1.23 -11.93
C ALA A 51 -9.87 -2.72 -12.09
N VAL A 52 -10.60 -3.31 -11.16
CA VAL A 52 -11.10 -4.70 -11.26
C VAL A 52 -12.03 -4.84 -12.45
N GLU A 53 -13.02 -3.95 -12.59
CA GLU A 53 -13.97 -3.95 -13.71
C GLU A 53 -13.29 -3.84 -15.07
N ARG A 54 -12.12 -3.19 -15.14
CA ARG A 54 -11.38 -2.93 -16.39
C ARG A 54 -10.16 -3.83 -16.58
N GLY A 55 -9.89 -4.77 -15.68
CA GLY A 55 -8.68 -5.60 -15.72
C GLY A 55 -7.37 -4.79 -15.65
N ILE A 56 -7.38 -3.63 -15.00
CA ILE A 56 -6.22 -2.74 -14.88
C ILE A 56 -5.41 -3.10 -13.63
N ALA A 57 -4.11 -3.32 -13.79
CA ALA A 57 -3.19 -3.53 -12.68
C ALA A 57 -3.08 -2.29 -11.78
N VAL A 58 -3.21 -2.47 -10.45
CA VAL A 58 -3.04 -1.39 -9.46
C VAL A 58 -1.77 -1.60 -8.65
N ILE A 59 -0.88 -0.62 -8.71
CA ILE A 59 0.32 -0.56 -7.89
C ILE A 59 0.05 0.30 -6.65
N ALA A 60 0.24 -0.27 -5.47
CA ALA A 60 0.22 0.46 -4.22
C ALA A 60 1.54 1.24 -4.03
N ASN A 61 1.51 2.52 -4.40
CA ASN A 61 2.59 3.47 -4.14
C ASN A 61 2.36 4.12 -2.76
N TYR A 62 3.36 4.06 -1.88
CA TYR A 62 3.28 4.43 -0.45
C TYR A 62 2.37 3.53 0.43
N PRO A 63 2.52 2.19 0.37
CA PRO A 63 1.68 1.27 1.16
C PRO A 63 1.82 1.47 2.68
N LEU A 64 2.96 2.00 3.14
CA LEU A 64 3.23 2.29 4.56
C LEU A 64 3.12 3.78 4.92
N ALA A 65 2.58 4.62 4.01
CA ALA A 65 2.42 6.06 4.20
C ALA A 65 3.70 6.76 4.72
N SER A 66 4.84 6.52 4.06
CA SER A 66 6.16 7.02 4.47
C SER A 66 6.53 6.65 5.92
N GLY A 67 6.18 5.42 6.32
CA GLY A 67 6.39 4.86 7.65
C GLY A 67 5.41 5.35 8.72
N SER A 68 4.50 6.28 8.41
CA SER A 68 3.55 6.78 9.41
C SER A 68 2.54 5.71 9.84
N ALA A 69 2.21 4.76 8.95
CA ALA A 69 1.34 3.64 9.28
C ALA A 69 2.00 2.70 10.30
N VAL A 70 3.30 2.40 10.14
CA VAL A 70 4.07 1.58 11.09
C VAL A 70 4.19 2.31 12.43
N ARG A 71 4.57 3.60 12.43
CA ARG A 71 4.69 4.41 13.65
C ARG A 71 3.41 4.52 14.47
N ALA A 72 2.25 4.39 13.82
CA ALA A 72 0.96 4.40 14.51
C ALA A 72 0.73 3.14 15.36
N VAL A 73 1.31 2.01 14.98
CA VAL A 73 1.06 0.70 15.61
C VAL A 73 2.29 0.10 16.30
N GLU A 74 3.51 0.58 16.02
CA GLU A 74 4.78 -0.02 16.46
C GLU A 74 4.95 -0.11 17.99
N ARG A 75 4.24 0.73 18.77
CA ARG A 75 4.26 0.66 20.24
C ARG A 75 3.39 -0.43 20.82
N ARG A 76 2.54 -1.05 20.00
CA ARG A 76 1.66 -2.13 20.39
C ARG A 76 2.35 -3.47 20.10
N PRO A 77 2.15 -4.48 20.96
CA PRO A 77 2.64 -5.82 20.65
C PRO A 77 2.05 -6.28 19.32
N LEU A 78 2.85 -6.99 18.52
CA LEU A 78 2.33 -7.65 17.34
C LEU A 78 1.30 -8.69 17.81
N PRO A 79 0.10 -8.77 17.21
CA PRO A 79 -0.87 -9.78 17.60
C PRO A 79 -0.33 -11.20 17.39
N ASP A 80 -0.58 -12.11 18.32
CA ASP A 80 -0.04 -13.48 18.26
C ASP A 80 -0.41 -14.22 16.96
N TRP A 81 -1.61 -13.97 16.46
CA TRP A 81 -2.11 -14.55 15.20
C TRP A 81 -1.39 -14.02 13.95
N ALA A 82 -0.53 -12.99 14.05
CA ALA A 82 0.28 -12.55 12.92
C ALA A 82 1.22 -13.68 12.43
N ALA A 83 1.62 -14.58 13.33
CA ALA A 83 2.38 -15.78 12.98
C ALA A 83 1.60 -16.74 12.06
N ASP A 84 0.26 -16.71 12.07
CA ASP A 84 -0.58 -17.54 11.20
C ASP A 84 -0.36 -17.22 9.72
N ILE A 85 0.08 -16.00 9.42
CA ILE A 85 0.47 -15.54 8.08
C ILE A 85 1.96 -15.22 8.00
N ASP A 86 2.78 -15.89 8.80
CA ASP A 86 4.24 -15.79 8.78
C ASP A 86 4.78 -14.36 9.01
N CYS A 87 4.02 -13.51 9.71
CA CYS A 87 4.43 -12.15 10.03
C CYS A 87 5.12 -12.06 11.39
N THR A 88 6.29 -11.42 11.41
CA THR A 88 7.07 -11.12 12.63
C THR A 88 7.18 -9.63 12.91
N SER A 89 6.56 -8.78 12.08
CA SER A 89 6.57 -7.32 12.26
C SER A 89 5.28 -6.66 11.76
N TRP A 90 5.00 -5.46 12.28
CA TRP A 90 3.89 -4.64 11.80
C TRP A 90 4.06 -4.21 10.34
N SER A 91 5.29 -3.96 9.89
CA SER A 91 5.58 -3.63 8.48
C SER A 91 5.16 -4.76 7.55
N GLN A 92 5.48 -6.01 7.91
CA GLN A 92 5.06 -7.18 7.13
C GLN A 92 3.54 -7.32 7.11
N LEU A 93 2.88 -7.17 8.26
CA LEU A 93 1.43 -7.29 8.39
C LEU A 93 0.69 -6.24 7.55
N LEU A 94 1.14 -4.98 7.61
CA LEU A 94 0.56 -3.86 6.83
C LEU A 94 0.81 -4.02 5.33
N LEU A 95 1.98 -4.51 4.93
CA LEU A 95 2.26 -4.79 3.52
C LEU A 95 1.41 -5.95 2.98
N LYS A 96 1.30 -7.05 3.73
CA LYS A 96 0.40 -8.16 3.39
C LYS A 96 -1.06 -7.71 3.28
N PHE A 97 -1.52 -6.85 4.19
CA PHE A 97 -2.86 -6.26 4.09
C PHE A 97 -3.08 -5.47 2.78
N ALA A 98 -2.07 -4.74 2.32
CA ALA A 98 -2.14 -4.00 1.07
C ALA A 98 -2.13 -4.93 -0.16
N VAL A 99 -1.17 -5.85 -0.27
CA VAL A 99 -0.99 -6.69 -1.47
C VAL A 99 -2.04 -7.79 -1.62
N SER A 100 -2.67 -8.21 -0.53
CA SER A 100 -3.76 -9.22 -0.56
C SER A 100 -5.09 -8.68 -1.06
N HIS A 101 -5.22 -7.37 -1.28
CA HIS A 101 -6.44 -6.82 -1.86
C HIS A 101 -6.57 -7.25 -3.33
N PRO A 102 -7.69 -7.83 -3.80
CA PRO A 102 -7.83 -8.38 -5.16
C PRO A 102 -7.49 -7.41 -6.30
N ALA A 103 -7.80 -6.12 -6.11
CA ALA A 103 -7.45 -5.09 -7.08
C ALA A 103 -5.95 -4.71 -7.13
N ILE A 104 -5.15 -5.01 -6.11
CA ILE A 104 -3.74 -4.62 -6.01
C ILE A 104 -2.88 -5.73 -6.60
N THR A 105 -2.04 -5.38 -7.57
CA THR A 105 -1.15 -6.33 -8.25
C THR A 105 0.26 -6.29 -7.71
N CYS A 106 0.72 -5.15 -7.19
CA CYS A 106 1.98 -5.07 -6.45
C CYS A 106 2.00 -3.89 -5.48
N ALA A 107 2.94 -3.92 -4.54
CA ALA A 107 3.29 -2.79 -3.68
C ALA A 107 4.76 -2.42 -3.86
N ILE A 108 5.07 -1.13 -3.80
CA ILE A 108 6.43 -0.59 -3.95
C ILE A 108 6.84 0.21 -2.71
N PRO A 109 7.07 -0.43 -1.55
CA PRO A 109 7.54 0.26 -0.36
C PRO A 109 8.98 0.76 -0.55
N GLY A 110 9.19 2.06 -0.39
CA GLY A 110 10.53 2.67 -0.38
C GLY A 110 11.07 2.84 1.04
N THR A 111 12.35 2.53 1.24
CA THR A 111 13.10 2.78 2.48
C THR A 111 14.58 2.97 2.14
N GLY A 112 15.28 3.81 2.92
CA GLY A 112 16.74 3.94 2.88
C GLY A 112 17.47 3.06 3.91
N ASN A 113 16.75 2.41 4.82
CA ASN A 113 17.32 1.50 5.82
C ASN A 113 17.33 0.05 5.28
N PRO A 114 18.50 -0.63 5.19
CA PRO A 114 18.61 -2.03 4.73
C PRO A 114 17.78 -3.03 5.55
N GLU A 115 17.64 -2.84 6.86
CA GLU A 115 16.86 -3.72 7.73
C GLU A 115 15.37 -3.64 7.39
N HIS A 116 14.85 -2.41 7.20
CA HIS A 116 13.49 -2.20 6.72
C HIS A 116 13.30 -2.79 5.31
N MET A 117 14.33 -2.73 4.45
CA MET A 117 14.25 -3.32 3.11
C MET A 117 14.09 -4.84 3.21
N ALA A 118 14.92 -5.49 4.03
CA ALA A 118 14.82 -6.93 4.27
C ALA A 118 13.44 -7.30 4.82
N ASP A 119 12.91 -6.50 5.74
CA ASP A 119 11.59 -6.72 6.34
C ASP A 119 10.45 -6.57 5.32
N ASN A 120 10.52 -5.53 4.47
CA ASN A 120 9.56 -5.31 3.39
C ASN A 120 9.54 -6.49 2.40
N VAL A 121 10.71 -7.06 2.07
CA VAL A 121 10.82 -8.21 1.17
C VAL A 121 10.16 -9.45 1.78
N ARG A 122 10.36 -9.70 3.08
CA ARG A 122 9.73 -10.84 3.78
C ARG A 122 8.21 -10.78 3.77
N ALA A 123 7.63 -9.58 3.72
CA ALA A 123 6.17 -9.41 3.60
C ALA A 123 5.60 -10.05 2.32
N GLY A 124 6.40 -10.21 1.27
CA GLY A 124 6.01 -10.86 0.02
C GLY A 124 6.08 -12.40 0.04
N ILE A 125 6.51 -13.00 1.15
CA ILE A 125 6.80 -14.44 1.26
C ILE A 125 5.80 -15.10 2.21
N GLY A 126 5.49 -16.38 1.99
CA GLY A 126 4.64 -17.18 2.86
C GLY A 126 3.15 -16.99 2.60
N ARG A 127 2.33 -17.29 3.60
CA ARG A 127 0.86 -17.26 3.46
C ARG A 127 0.36 -15.83 3.31
N MET A 128 -0.59 -15.63 2.39
CA MET A 128 -1.25 -14.34 2.20
C MET A 128 -2.60 -14.33 2.92
N PRO A 129 -2.99 -13.20 3.54
CA PRO A 129 -4.26 -13.11 4.22
C PRO A 129 -5.41 -13.16 3.21
N ASP A 130 -6.46 -13.91 3.56
CA ASP A 130 -7.74 -13.87 2.86
C ASP A 130 -8.57 -12.65 3.29
N GLU A 131 -9.81 -12.53 2.81
CA GLU A 131 -10.67 -11.40 3.16
C GLU A 131 -10.97 -11.32 4.66
N ALA A 132 -11.16 -12.46 5.33
CA ALA A 132 -11.44 -12.51 6.76
C ALA A 132 -10.23 -12.04 7.57
N MET A 133 -9.04 -12.53 7.23
CA MET A 133 -7.79 -12.11 7.85
C MET A 133 -7.49 -10.64 7.56
N ARG A 134 -7.77 -10.13 6.35
CA ARG A 134 -7.65 -8.69 6.06
C ARG A 134 -8.54 -7.83 6.97
N LYS A 135 -9.78 -8.26 7.25
CA LYS A 135 -10.67 -7.56 8.19
C LYS A 135 -10.08 -7.59 9.60
N ARG A 136 -9.53 -8.73 10.03
CA ARG A 136 -8.84 -8.88 11.32
C ARG A 136 -7.65 -7.92 11.45
N ILE A 137 -6.83 -7.80 10.40
CA ILE A 137 -5.71 -6.83 10.36
C ILE A 137 -6.21 -5.40 10.51
N ALA A 138 -7.29 -5.03 9.79
CA ALA A 138 -7.85 -3.69 9.88
C ALA A 138 -8.35 -3.34 11.29
N VAL A 139 -9.00 -4.28 11.97
CA VAL A 139 -9.40 -4.12 13.39
C VAL A 139 -8.17 -3.94 14.27
N ALA A 140 -7.19 -4.83 14.13
CA ALA A 140 -5.97 -4.75 14.92
C ALA A 140 -5.17 -3.47 14.68
N CYS A 141 -5.31 -2.78 13.55
CA CYS A 141 -4.66 -1.48 13.33
C CYS A 141 -5.43 -0.29 13.94
N ALA A 142 -6.70 -0.48 14.32
CA ALA A 142 -7.60 0.57 14.80
C ALA A 142 -7.72 0.66 16.33
N GLU A 143 -7.28 -0.36 17.06
CA GLU A 143 -7.17 -0.37 18.53
C GLU A 143 -6.04 0.54 19.05
#